data_AF-A0A0F8XR16-F1
#
_entry.id   AF-A0A0F8XR16-F1
#
_cell.length_a   1.000
_cell.length_b   1.000
_cell.length_c   1.000
_cell.angle_alpha   90.00
_cell.angle_beta   90.00
_cell.angle_gamma   90.00
#
_symmetry.space_group_name_H-M   'P 1'
#
loop_
_entity.id
_entity.type
_entity.pdbx_description
1 polymer ?
#
loop_
_entity_poly.entity_id
_entity_poly.type
_entity_poly.pdbx_seq_one_letter_code
_entity_poly.pdbx_strand_id
1 'polypeptide(L)'
;KELFSIHNDLFNKPPANFEVIESINQYTEAEELIKNYRFEEAAQKLNESLKIFNKNKQKKIVVSILLKLRKIALILNQEDIALNYLQNALNVAKSGDVPIDSIIKIQYKLGISYYKRKDFSKALNHFNIIENFLEKEETSLNNEEFLGMAYLYIGLILAKQNKTADSKNYFKKIIQIVNSSDKVKLRYFLLRAIFFKNQGHLSLTQKFLRLGLDTVGLNFSNKESLKTLIDIILELSEFYIHYRKDSKKAMYLLKSLEDHISPKTISSIRRAIRWNLLLSDYYNFLVIDKEKSKFHYKESRKLKIQLQTIGISE
;
A
#
# COMPACT_ATOMS: atom_id res chain seq x y z
N LYS A 1 25.91 28.53 -4.24
CA LYS A 1 25.57 27.10 -4.01
C LYS A 1 24.43 26.76 -4.96
N GLU A 2 24.69 25.91 -5.95
CA GLU A 2 23.69 25.52 -6.95
C GLU A 2 22.64 24.59 -6.31
N LEU A 3 21.37 24.81 -6.63
CA LEU A 3 20.29 23.87 -6.30
C LEU A 3 20.52 22.59 -7.11
N PHE A 4 20.50 21.41 -6.47
CA PHE A 4 20.52 20.14 -7.19
C PHE A 4 19.36 20.12 -8.20
N SER A 5 19.62 19.81 -9.48
CA SER A 5 18.63 19.93 -10.57
C SER A 5 17.35 19.10 -10.33
N ILE A 6 17.45 18.05 -9.51
CA ILE A 6 16.36 17.12 -9.13
C ILE A 6 15.28 17.80 -8.26
N HIS A 7 15.55 18.97 -7.66
CA HIS A 7 14.62 19.64 -6.74
C HIS A 7 13.87 20.82 -7.35
N ASN A 8 14.20 21.26 -8.56
CA ASN A 8 13.48 22.34 -9.24
C ASN A 8 11.99 21.98 -9.46
N ASP A 9 11.71 20.71 -9.72
CA ASP A 9 10.35 20.20 -9.95
C ASP A 9 9.48 20.19 -8.68
N LEU A 10 10.10 20.28 -7.49
CA LEU A 10 9.37 20.33 -6.22
C LEU A 10 8.78 21.71 -5.94
N PHE A 11 9.30 22.76 -6.58
CA PHE A 11 8.80 24.12 -6.40
C PHE A 11 7.69 24.42 -7.41
N ASN A 12 6.65 25.14 -6.97
CA ASN A 12 5.66 25.71 -7.90
C ASN A 12 6.11 27.08 -8.44
N LYS A 13 7.09 27.71 -7.82
CA LYS A 13 7.69 28.98 -8.25
C LYS A 13 9.14 29.06 -7.75
N PRO A 14 10.03 29.84 -8.40
CA PRO A 14 11.41 29.99 -7.94
C PRO A 14 11.51 30.36 -6.45
N PRO A 15 12.53 29.85 -5.73
CA PRO A 15 12.77 30.22 -4.34
C PRO A 15 12.89 31.74 -4.17
N ALA A 16 12.12 32.31 -3.23
CA ALA A 16 12.05 33.75 -3.05
C ALA A 16 13.18 34.31 -2.15
N ASN A 17 13.84 33.47 -1.36
CA ASN A 17 14.91 33.85 -0.43
C ASN A 17 15.80 32.64 -0.07
N PHE A 18 16.89 32.91 0.65
CA PHE A 18 17.83 31.89 1.12
C PHE A 18 17.21 30.90 2.13
N GLU A 19 16.21 31.32 2.91
CA GLU A 19 15.50 30.45 3.88
C GLU A 19 14.85 29.25 3.16
N VAL A 20 14.22 29.49 2.00
CA VAL A 20 13.62 28.45 1.14
C VAL A 20 14.68 27.52 0.57
N ILE A 21 15.84 28.05 0.18
CA ILE A 21 16.95 27.25 -0.35
C ILE A 21 17.55 26.39 0.77
N GLU A 22 17.75 26.92 1.97
CA GLU A 22 18.29 26.15 3.09
C GLU A 22 17.34 25.04 3.55
N SER A 23 16.03 25.29 3.50
CA SER A 23 14.99 24.30 3.83
C SER A 23 15.01 23.09 2.89
N ILE A 24 15.54 23.21 1.67
CA ILE A 24 15.69 22.05 0.78
C ILE A 24 16.71 21.07 1.34
N ASN A 25 17.74 21.55 2.03
CA ASN A 25 18.76 20.69 2.63
C ASN A 25 18.15 19.86 3.76
N GLN A 26 17.27 20.45 4.57
CA GLN A 26 16.53 19.72 5.61
C GLN A 26 15.63 18.64 5.00
N TYR A 27 14.97 18.94 3.87
CA TYR A 27 14.18 17.95 3.14
C TYR A 27 15.05 16.80 2.63
N THR A 28 16.20 17.08 2.02
CA THR A 28 17.13 16.06 1.50
C THR A 28 17.75 15.24 2.63
N GLU A 29 18.14 15.87 3.74
CA GLU A 29 18.60 15.19 4.96
C GLU A 29 17.51 14.23 5.49
N ALA A 30 16.26 14.67 5.52
CA ALA A 30 15.15 13.83 5.93
C ALA A 30 14.95 12.62 4.99
N GLU A 31 15.17 12.77 3.68
CA GLU A 31 15.12 11.62 2.76
C GLU A 31 16.19 10.57 3.08
N GLU A 32 17.38 11.01 3.49
CA GLU A 32 18.47 10.11 3.88
C GLU A 32 18.18 9.43 5.22
N LEU A 33 17.66 10.18 6.20
CA LEU A 33 17.19 9.64 7.48
C LEU A 33 16.09 8.58 7.28
N ILE A 34 15.16 8.79 6.34
CA ILE A 34 14.13 7.79 5.98
C ILE A 34 14.75 6.51 5.42
N LYS A 35 15.77 6.60 4.55
CA LYS A 35 16.46 5.41 4.01
C LYS A 35 17.16 4.63 5.11
N ASN A 36 17.67 5.33 6.13
CA ASN A 36 18.36 4.77 7.28
C ASN A 36 17.43 4.42 8.45
N TYR A 37 16.10 4.38 8.23
CA TYR A 37 15.10 4.03 9.24
C TYR A 37 15.04 4.95 10.48
N ARG A 38 15.62 6.16 10.41
CA ARG A 38 15.60 7.18 11.47
C ARG A 38 14.36 8.06 11.32
N PHE A 39 13.20 7.46 11.58
CA PHE A 39 11.89 8.03 11.23
C PHE A 39 11.50 9.27 12.03
N GLU A 40 11.80 9.29 13.33
CA GLU A 40 11.46 10.43 14.20
C GLU A 40 12.24 11.68 13.80
N GLU A 41 13.55 11.54 13.61
CA GLU A 41 14.42 12.63 13.15
C GLU A 41 14.04 13.12 11.76
N ALA A 42 13.73 12.21 10.83
CA ALA A 42 13.23 12.57 9.52
C ALA A 42 11.93 13.38 9.62
N ALA A 43 11.00 12.96 10.49
CA ALA A 43 9.74 13.69 10.69
C ALA A 43 9.99 15.08 11.28
N GLN A 44 10.95 15.24 12.20
CA GLN A 44 11.32 16.55 12.73
C GLN A 44 11.84 17.49 11.62
N LYS A 45 12.82 17.05 10.83
CA LYS A 45 13.38 17.81 9.70
C LYS A 45 12.32 18.16 8.65
N LEU A 46 11.41 17.23 8.37
CA LEU A 46 10.27 17.49 7.47
C LEU A 46 9.30 18.53 8.04
N ASN A 47 9.01 18.50 9.34
CA ASN A 47 8.13 19.49 9.97
C ASN A 47 8.76 20.89 10.03
N GLU A 48 10.08 20.98 10.24
CA GLU A 48 10.83 22.24 10.20
C GLU A 48 10.77 22.86 8.80
N SER A 49 11.12 22.09 7.76
CA SER A 49 11.06 22.54 6.37
C SER A 49 9.63 22.84 5.90
N LEU A 50 8.62 22.05 6.35
CA LEU A 50 7.20 22.28 6.04
C LEU A 50 6.75 23.69 6.43
N LYS A 51 7.16 24.19 7.61
CA LYS A 51 6.80 25.53 8.09
C LYS A 51 7.29 26.61 7.12
N ILE A 52 8.54 26.49 6.67
CA ILE A 52 9.17 27.48 5.79
C ILE A 52 8.55 27.42 4.39
N PHE A 53 8.37 26.23 3.82
CA PHE A 53 7.73 26.10 2.50
C PHE A 53 6.27 26.56 2.51
N ASN A 54 5.53 26.30 3.59
CA ASN A 54 4.15 26.78 3.73
C ASN A 54 4.09 28.31 3.81
N LYS A 55 4.93 28.94 4.65
CA LYS A 55 5.08 30.41 4.75
C LYS A 55 5.36 31.05 3.37
N ASN A 56 6.18 30.40 2.56
CA ASN A 56 6.57 30.88 1.23
C ASN A 56 5.60 30.46 0.10
N LYS A 57 4.46 29.82 0.42
CA LYS A 57 3.44 29.34 -0.52
C LYS A 57 4.01 28.37 -1.58
N GLN A 58 4.96 27.54 -1.18
CA GLN A 58 5.55 26.49 -2.03
C GLN A 58 4.69 25.21 -1.95
N LYS A 59 3.49 25.23 -2.54
CA LYS A 59 2.44 24.22 -2.35
C LYS A 59 2.84 22.81 -2.81
N LYS A 60 3.57 22.68 -3.92
CA LYS A 60 4.01 21.37 -4.45
C LYS A 60 4.86 20.60 -3.44
N ILE A 61 5.91 21.23 -2.91
CA ILE A 61 6.78 20.62 -1.90
C ILE A 61 6.06 20.42 -0.56
N VAL A 62 5.16 21.33 -0.17
CA VAL A 62 4.31 21.14 1.03
C VAL A 62 3.49 19.85 0.91
N VAL A 63 2.84 19.61 -0.23
CA VAL A 63 2.11 18.36 -0.48
C VAL A 63 3.05 17.15 -0.45
N SER A 64 4.22 17.24 -1.09
CA SER A 64 5.22 16.16 -1.06
C SER A 64 5.65 15.81 0.37
N ILE A 65 5.95 16.81 1.20
CA ILE A 65 6.33 16.64 2.60
C ILE A 65 5.20 15.99 3.39
N LEU A 66 3.96 16.46 3.25
CA LEU A 66 2.80 15.88 3.93
C LEU A 66 2.59 14.41 3.55
N LEU A 67 2.81 14.04 2.28
CA LEU A 67 2.75 12.65 1.82
C LEU A 67 3.88 11.78 2.40
N LYS A 68 5.07 12.33 2.61
CA LYS A 68 6.19 11.64 3.29
C LYS A 68 5.93 11.48 4.77
N LEU A 69 5.54 12.53 5.47
CA LEU A 69 5.15 12.50 6.88
C LEU A 69 4.03 11.48 7.13
N ARG A 70 3.03 11.44 6.24
CA ARG A 70 2.00 10.39 6.24
C ARG A 70 2.58 8.98 6.12
N LYS A 71 3.56 8.78 5.24
CA LYS A 71 4.20 7.46 5.07
C LYS A 71 4.96 7.06 6.33
N ILE A 72 5.66 7.99 6.96
CA ILE A 72 6.34 7.78 8.25
C ILE A 72 5.32 7.42 9.33
N ALA A 73 4.25 8.21 9.49
CA ALA A 73 3.21 7.95 10.46
C ALA A 73 2.59 6.55 10.30
N LEU A 74 2.34 6.09 9.05
CA LEU A 74 1.87 4.72 8.83
C LEU A 74 2.91 3.63 9.15
N ILE A 75 4.19 3.91 8.97
CA ILE A 75 5.25 2.97 9.34
C ILE A 75 5.26 2.80 10.87
N LEU A 76 5.10 3.90 11.60
CA LEU A 76 5.04 3.97 13.06
C LEU A 76 3.66 3.62 13.65
N ASN A 77 2.76 3.06 12.83
CA ASN A 77 1.39 2.66 13.25
C ASN A 77 0.50 3.81 13.78
N GLN A 78 0.79 5.05 13.40
CA GLN A 78 0.04 6.25 13.80
C GLN A 78 -1.03 6.59 12.76
N GLU A 79 -2.11 5.79 12.69
CA GLU A 79 -3.10 5.92 11.61
C GLU A 79 -3.86 7.26 11.60
N ASP A 80 -4.19 7.84 12.75
CA ASP A 80 -4.89 9.12 12.85
C ASP A 80 -4.03 10.29 12.36
N ILE A 81 -2.75 10.30 12.77
CA ILE A 81 -1.78 11.28 12.32
C ILE A 81 -1.59 11.18 10.80
N ALA A 82 -1.48 9.95 10.28
CA ALA A 82 -1.40 9.69 8.84
C ALA A 82 -2.62 10.19 8.07
N LEU A 83 -3.83 10.06 8.64
CA LEU A 83 -5.05 10.59 8.04
C LEU A 83 -5.07 12.12 8.05
N ASN A 84 -4.68 12.76 9.16
CA ASN A 84 -4.59 14.21 9.26
C ASN A 84 -3.62 14.79 8.21
N TYR A 85 -2.45 14.17 8.02
CA TYR A 85 -1.53 14.58 6.96
C TYR A 85 -2.12 14.48 5.55
N LEU A 86 -2.97 13.48 5.27
CA LEU A 86 -3.67 13.40 3.97
C LEU A 86 -4.72 14.49 3.80
N GLN A 87 -5.49 14.79 4.85
CA GLN A 87 -6.49 15.85 4.83
C GLN A 87 -5.81 17.21 4.60
N ASN A 88 -4.71 17.49 5.30
CA ASN A 88 -3.90 18.68 5.09
C ASN A 88 -3.33 18.74 3.67
N ALA A 89 -2.82 17.62 3.14
CA ALA A 89 -2.32 17.57 1.76
C ALA A 89 -3.42 17.88 0.74
N LEU A 90 -4.64 17.36 0.95
CA LEU A 90 -5.77 17.64 0.07
C LEU A 90 -6.17 19.12 0.13
N ASN A 91 -6.21 19.71 1.33
CA ASN A 91 -6.55 21.13 1.51
C ASN A 91 -5.55 22.05 0.80
N VAL A 92 -4.25 21.76 0.90
CA VAL A 92 -3.22 22.49 0.17
C VAL A 92 -3.39 22.29 -1.33
N ALA A 93 -3.60 21.05 -1.79
CA ALA A 93 -3.71 20.75 -3.22
C ALA A 93 -4.95 21.38 -3.89
N LYS A 94 -6.07 21.50 -3.17
CA LYS A 94 -7.29 22.18 -3.65
C LYS A 94 -7.10 23.68 -3.88
N SER A 95 -6.08 24.29 -3.27
CA SER A 95 -5.83 25.73 -3.41
C SER A 95 -5.11 26.12 -4.72
N GLY A 96 -4.90 25.19 -5.66
CA GLY A 96 -4.21 25.41 -6.94
C GLY A 96 -2.69 25.20 -6.87
N ASP A 97 -2.01 25.30 -8.00
CA ASP A 97 -0.55 25.16 -8.19
C ASP A 97 0.04 23.76 -7.88
N VAL A 98 -0.81 22.76 -7.69
CA VAL A 98 -0.42 21.37 -7.45
C VAL A 98 -0.89 20.51 -8.63
N PRO A 99 -0.03 19.64 -9.19
CA PRO A 99 -0.42 18.77 -10.30
C PRO A 99 -1.60 17.88 -9.93
N ILE A 100 -2.49 17.70 -10.89
CA ILE A 100 -3.70 16.92 -10.72
C ILE A 100 -3.43 15.47 -10.30
N ASP A 101 -2.35 14.87 -10.80
CA ASP A 101 -1.85 13.55 -10.38
C ASP A 101 -1.68 13.43 -8.88
N SER A 102 -1.23 14.51 -8.23
CA SER A 102 -1.06 14.53 -6.79
C SER A 102 -2.40 14.54 -6.08
N ILE A 103 -3.38 15.29 -6.61
CA ILE A 103 -4.75 15.31 -6.09
C ILE A 103 -5.37 13.92 -6.18
N ILE A 104 -5.32 13.26 -7.34
CA ILE A 104 -5.84 11.89 -7.52
C ILE A 104 -5.17 10.91 -6.56
N LYS A 105 -3.83 10.97 -6.42
CA LYS A 105 -3.09 10.15 -5.45
C LYS A 105 -3.53 10.38 -4.00
N ILE A 106 -3.82 11.62 -3.61
CA ILE A 106 -4.30 11.97 -2.27
C ILE A 106 -5.72 11.43 -2.07
N GLN A 107 -6.63 11.67 -3.04
CA GLN A 107 -8.01 11.17 -3.01
C GLN A 107 -8.02 9.65 -2.84
N TYR A 108 -7.18 8.94 -3.61
CA TYR A 108 -7.07 7.49 -3.53
C TYR A 108 -6.61 7.01 -2.14
N LYS A 109 -5.60 7.67 -1.57
CA LYS A 109 -5.10 7.34 -0.23
C LYS A 109 -6.14 7.62 0.85
N LEU A 110 -6.90 8.72 0.75
CA LEU A 110 -8.01 9.04 1.65
C LEU A 110 -9.13 7.99 1.55
N GLY A 111 -9.54 7.65 0.33
CA GLY A 111 -10.54 6.62 0.07
C GLY A 111 -10.17 5.29 0.74
N ILE A 112 -8.91 4.84 0.60
CA ILE A 112 -8.41 3.63 1.27
C ILE A 112 -8.45 3.77 2.80
N SER A 113 -7.99 4.89 3.35
CA SER A 113 -7.97 5.11 4.80
C SER A 113 -9.38 5.04 5.39
N TYR A 114 -10.36 5.70 4.77
CA TYR A 114 -11.76 5.63 5.21
C TYR A 114 -12.38 4.25 5.01
N TYR A 115 -12.06 3.56 3.91
CA TYR A 115 -12.51 2.19 3.67
C TYR A 115 -12.05 1.24 4.78
N LYS A 116 -10.78 1.33 5.20
CA LYS A 116 -10.24 0.53 6.31
C LYS A 116 -10.95 0.82 7.64
N ARG A 117 -11.28 2.08 7.89
CA ARG A 117 -12.05 2.53 9.06
C ARG A 117 -13.55 2.22 8.98
N LYS A 118 -14.00 1.60 7.89
CA LYS A 118 -15.42 1.31 7.59
C LYS A 118 -16.30 2.56 7.45
N ASP A 119 -15.71 3.75 7.29
CA ASP A 119 -16.43 4.98 6.93
C ASP A 119 -16.70 4.96 5.40
N PHE A 120 -17.67 4.13 5.01
CA PHE A 120 -17.96 3.86 3.61
C PHE A 120 -18.50 5.07 2.85
N SER A 121 -19.20 5.99 3.52
CA SER A 121 -19.69 7.23 2.92
C SER A 121 -18.52 8.10 2.44
N LYS A 122 -17.56 8.40 3.32
CA LYS A 122 -16.39 9.21 2.93
C LYS A 122 -15.51 8.47 1.93
N ALA A 123 -15.34 7.16 2.09
CA ALA A 123 -14.58 6.36 1.14
C ALA A 123 -15.17 6.45 -0.27
N LEU A 124 -16.48 6.27 -0.42
CA LEU A 124 -17.19 6.41 -1.70
C LEU A 124 -17.03 7.81 -2.28
N ASN A 125 -17.19 8.86 -1.47
CA ASN A 125 -17.01 10.23 -1.95
C ASN A 125 -15.63 10.42 -2.61
N HIS A 126 -14.56 9.96 -1.94
CA HIS A 126 -13.21 10.05 -2.49
C HIS A 126 -13.01 9.22 -3.77
N PHE A 127 -13.55 8.01 -3.85
CA PHE A 127 -13.42 7.19 -5.05
C PHE A 127 -14.28 7.70 -6.22
N ASN A 128 -15.47 8.24 -5.94
CA ASN A 128 -16.34 8.85 -6.95
C ASN A 128 -15.73 10.13 -7.52
N ILE A 129 -14.95 10.89 -6.74
CA ILE A 129 -14.18 12.02 -7.28
C ILE A 129 -13.16 11.51 -8.30
N ILE A 130 -12.47 10.39 -8.02
CA ILE A 130 -11.50 9.80 -8.96
C ILE A 130 -12.20 9.30 -10.23
N GLU A 131 -13.31 8.57 -10.09
CA GLU A 131 -14.12 8.10 -11.23
C GLU A 131 -14.56 9.28 -12.10
N ASN A 132 -15.21 10.28 -11.52
CA ASN A 132 -15.68 11.46 -12.25
C ASN A 132 -14.55 12.21 -12.95
N PHE A 133 -13.38 12.28 -12.34
CA PHE A 133 -12.25 13.01 -12.87
C PHE A 133 -11.62 12.27 -14.06
N LEU A 134 -11.39 10.96 -13.91
CA LEU A 134 -10.71 10.15 -14.92
C LEU A 134 -11.63 9.63 -16.04
N GLU A 135 -12.95 9.58 -15.85
CA GLU A 135 -13.89 9.27 -16.93
C GLU A 135 -14.19 10.48 -17.83
N LYS A 136 -14.05 11.71 -17.32
CA LYS A 136 -14.49 12.94 -18.03
C LYS A 136 -13.36 13.76 -18.64
N GLU A 137 -12.12 13.61 -18.17
CA GLU A 137 -10.98 14.38 -18.67
C GLU A 137 -10.01 13.50 -19.46
N GLU A 138 -9.59 13.97 -20.64
CA GLU A 138 -8.47 13.39 -21.40
C GLU A 138 -7.15 13.71 -20.69
N THR A 139 -6.81 12.96 -19.64
CA THR A 139 -5.55 13.13 -18.91
C THR A 139 -4.46 12.19 -19.43
N SER A 140 -3.21 12.68 -19.50
CA SER A 140 -1.99 11.94 -19.90
C SER A 140 -1.48 10.92 -18.88
N LEU A 141 -2.24 10.72 -17.80
CA LEU A 141 -1.89 9.88 -16.67
C LEU A 141 -2.09 8.39 -17.01
N ASN A 142 -1.50 7.52 -16.19
CA ASN A 142 -1.83 6.09 -16.13
C ASN A 142 -3.24 5.92 -15.51
N ASN A 143 -4.25 6.48 -16.18
CA ASN A 143 -5.64 6.65 -15.75
C ASN A 143 -6.25 5.31 -15.35
N GLU A 144 -5.90 4.28 -16.09
CA GLU A 144 -6.42 2.93 -15.94
C GLU A 144 -6.09 2.33 -14.57
N GLU A 145 -4.91 2.60 -13.99
CA GLU A 145 -4.58 2.06 -12.67
C GLU A 145 -5.47 2.67 -11.58
N PHE A 146 -5.51 4.00 -11.48
CA PHE A 146 -6.28 4.67 -10.43
C PHE A 146 -7.78 4.47 -10.62
N LEU A 147 -8.27 4.47 -11.86
CA LEU A 147 -9.66 4.21 -12.18
C LEU A 147 -10.06 2.78 -11.85
N GLY A 148 -9.25 1.79 -12.27
CA GLY A 148 -9.46 0.39 -11.94
C GLY A 148 -9.46 0.13 -10.43
N MET A 149 -8.57 0.78 -9.69
CA MET A 149 -8.56 0.72 -8.23
C MET A 149 -9.77 1.41 -7.59
N ALA A 150 -10.23 2.54 -8.13
CA ALA A 150 -11.43 3.22 -7.65
C ALA A 150 -12.67 2.33 -7.83
N TYR A 151 -12.87 1.77 -9.03
CA TYR A 151 -13.96 0.82 -9.29
C TYR A 151 -13.91 -0.40 -8.36
N LEU A 152 -12.73 -0.92 -8.06
CA LEU A 152 -12.55 -2.02 -7.12
C LEU A 152 -13.08 -1.69 -5.74
N TYR A 153 -12.67 -0.56 -5.18
CA TYR A 153 -13.15 -0.18 -3.85
C TYR A 153 -14.63 0.21 -3.83
N ILE A 154 -15.14 0.89 -4.85
CA ILE A 154 -16.58 1.19 -4.97
C ILE A 154 -17.37 -0.11 -5.02
N GLY A 155 -16.99 -1.06 -5.88
CA GLY A 155 -17.63 -2.37 -5.97
C GLY A 155 -17.62 -3.15 -4.66
N LEU A 156 -16.50 -3.13 -3.91
CA LEU A 156 -16.40 -3.74 -2.59
C LEU A 156 -17.28 -3.06 -1.54
N ILE A 157 -17.36 -1.73 -1.54
CA ILE A 157 -18.21 -0.97 -0.63
C ILE A 157 -19.69 -1.28 -0.91
N LEU A 158 -20.10 -1.24 -2.17
CA LEU A 158 -21.47 -1.56 -2.59
C LEU A 158 -21.84 -3.01 -2.22
N ALA A 159 -20.90 -3.95 -2.36
CA ALA A 159 -21.10 -5.32 -1.90
C ALA A 159 -21.35 -5.39 -0.39
N LYS A 160 -20.59 -4.64 0.42
CA LYS A 160 -20.79 -4.56 1.88
C LYS A 160 -22.10 -3.90 2.27
N GLN A 161 -22.61 -3.00 1.44
CA GLN A 161 -23.90 -2.33 1.61
C GLN A 161 -25.08 -3.15 1.04
N ASN A 162 -24.86 -4.41 0.65
CA ASN A 162 -25.86 -5.29 0.02
C ASN A 162 -26.42 -4.77 -1.32
N LYS A 163 -25.77 -3.80 -1.96
CA LYS A 163 -26.09 -3.30 -3.31
C LYS A 163 -25.44 -4.19 -4.36
N THR A 164 -25.94 -5.42 -4.45
CA THR A 164 -25.29 -6.50 -5.23
C THR A 164 -25.27 -6.25 -6.74
N ALA A 165 -26.33 -5.66 -7.30
CA ALA A 165 -26.41 -5.34 -8.72
C ALA A 165 -25.37 -4.28 -9.10
N ASP A 166 -25.31 -3.17 -8.37
CA ASP A 166 -24.35 -2.08 -8.61
C ASP A 166 -22.91 -2.56 -8.42
N SER A 167 -22.66 -3.33 -7.37
CA SER A 167 -21.37 -3.96 -7.11
C SER A 167 -20.89 -4.80 -8.29
N LYS A 168 -21.77 -5.63 -8.87
CA LYS A 168 -21.46 -6.44 -10.06
C LYS A 168 -21.12 -5.57 -11.26
N ASN A 169 -21.82 -4.44 -11.46
CA ASN A 169 -21.53 -3.52 -12.56
C ASN A 169 -20.13 -2.91 -12.44
N TYR A 170 -19.73 -2.46 -11.24
CA TYR A 170 -18.37 -1.98 -11.01
C TYR A 170 -17.31 -3.08 -11.21
N PHE A 171 -17.59 -4.32 -10.78
CA PHE A 171 -16.66 -5.42 -11.04
C PHE A 171 -16.54 -5.76 -12.54
N LYS A 172 -17.58 -5.56 -13.35
CA LYS A 172 -17.49 -5.67 -14.81
C LYS A 172 -16.62 -4.57 -15.42
N LYS A 173 -16.77 -3.32 -14.97
CA LYS A 173 -15.90 -2.20 -15.40
C LYS A 173 -14.42 -2.51 -15.13
N ILE A 174 -14.10 -3.10 -13.98
CA ILE A 174 -12.71 -3.51 -13.66
C ILE A 174 -12.19 -4.54 -14.64
N ILE A 175 -12.98 -5.55 -15.01
CA ILE A 175 -12.53 -6.62 -15.92
C ILE A 175 -12.09 -6.05 -17.27
N GLN A 176 -12.72 -4.98 -17.74
CA GLN A 176 -12.34 -4.27 -18.98
C GLN A 176 -10.95 -3.62 -18.84
N ILE A 177 -10.61 -3.09 -17.66
CA ILE A 177 -9.32 -2.46 -17.34
C ILE A 177 -8.24 -3.48 -16.98
N VAL A 178 -8.62 -4.63 -16.42
CA VAL A 178 -7.68 -5.63 -15.87
C VAL A 178 -6.71 -6.20 -16.91
N ASN A 179 -7.03 -6.10 -18.20
CA ASN A 179 -6.15 -6.55 -19.27
C ASN A 179 -4.92 -5.66 -19.46
N SER A 180 -4.94 -4.41 -19.00
CA SER A 180 -3.85 -3.45 -19.21
C SER A 180 -2.92 -3.28 -18.00
N SER A 181 -3.28 -3.83 -16.83
CA SER A 181 -2.48 -3.67 -15.61
C SER A 181 -2.47 -4.89 -14.70
N ASP A 182 -1.33 -5.59 -14.64
CA ASP A 182 -1.08 -6.68 -13.69
C ASP A 182 -1.33 -6.27 -12.24
N LYS A 183 -1.06 -5.01 -11.92
CA LYS A 183 -1.21 -4.47 -10.58
C LYS A 183 -2.68 -4.38 -10.17
N VAL A 184 -3.54 -3.86 -11.04
CA VAL A 184 -4.99 -3.82 -10.82
C VAL A 184 -5.54 -5.24 -10.80
N LYS A 185 -5.10 -6.10 -11.72
CA LYS A 185 -5.48 -7.51 -11.83
C LYS A 185 -5.23 -8.28 -10.54
N LEU A 186 -3.99 -8.28 -10.05
CA LEU A 186 -3.63 -8.99 -8.82
C LEU A 186 -4.34 -8.41 -7.61
N ARG A 187 -4.49 -7.08 -7.52
CA ARG A 187 -5.24 -6.45 -6.43
C ARG A 187 -6.71 -6.79 -6.44
N TYR A 188 -7.33 -6.87 -7.61
CA TYR A 188 -8.71 -7.33 -7.77
C TYR A 188 -8.87 -8.74 -7.18
N PHE A 189 -8.03 -9.69 -7.58
CA PHE A 189 -8.11 -11.06 -7.07
C PHE A 189 -7.85 -11.14 -5.55
N LEU A 190 -6.81 -10.47 -5.06
CA LEU A 190 -6.48 -10.46 -3.63
C LEU A 190 -7.61 -9.88 -2.78
N LEU A 191 -8.11 -8.68 -3.14
CA LEU A 191 -9.14 -8.02 -2.33
C LEU A 191 -10.49 -8.73 -2.39
N ARG A 192 -10.85 -9.34 -3.53
CA ARG A 192 -12.04 -10.19 -3.63
C ARG A 192 -11.90 -11.46 -2.79
N ALA A 193 -10.72 -12.09 -2.78
CA ALA A 193 -10.46 -13.25 -1.93
C ALA A 193 -10.62 -12.90 -0.44
N ILE A 194 -10.02 -11.80 0.02
CA ILE A 194 -10.13 -11.31 1.40
C ILE A 194 -11.59 -10.98 1.75
N PHE A 195 -12.32 -10.32 0.83
CA PHE A 195 -13.73 -10.02 1.01
C PHE A 195 -14.56 -11.30 1.27
N PHE A 196 -14.40 -12.33 0.43
CA PHE A 196 -15.11 -13.60 0.61
C PHE A 196 -14.63 -14.38 1.84
N LYS A 197 -13.34 -14.29 2.19
CA LYS A 197 -12.76 -14.92 3.39
C LYS A 197 -13.45 -14.38 4.65
N ASN A 198 -13.59 -13.06 4.73
CA ASN A 198 -14.25 -12.37 5.85
C ASN A 198 -15.75 -12.67 5.96
N GLN A 199 -16.38 -13.17 4.88
CA GLN A 199 -17.77 -13.64 4.89
C GLN A 199 -17.90 -15.15 5.14
N GLY A 200 -16.78 -15.86 5.34
CA GLY A 200 -16.78 -17.32 5.49
C GLY A 200 -16.95 -18.11 4.19
N HIS A 201 -16.94 -17.45 3.02
CA HIS A 201 -17.12 -18.10 1.72
C HIS A 201 -15.82 -18.71 1.18
N LEU A 202 -15.35 -19.78 1.85
CA LEU A 202 -14.05 -20.42 1.59
C LEU A 202 -13.83 -20.87 0.13
N SER A 203 -14.87 -21.38 -0.53
CA SER A 203 -14.78 -21.82 -1.95
C SER A 203 -14.45 -20.65 -2.88
N LEU A 204 -15.11 -19.49 -2.66
CA LEU A 204 -14.84 -18.29 -3.43
C LEU A 204 -13.49 -17.69 -3.08
N THR A 205 -13.10 -17.67 -1.81
CA THR A 205 -11.74 -17.28 -1.39
C THR A 205 -10.69 -18.07 -2.17
N GLN A 206 -10.77 -19.39 -2.18
CA GLN A 206 -9.84 -20.25 -2.91
C GLN A 206 -9.85 -19.94 -4.42
N LYS A 207 -11.04 -19.80 -5.01
CA LYS A 207 -11.19 -19.49 -6.44
C LYS A 207 -10.45 -18.20 -6.81
N PHE A 208 -10.68 -17.11 -6.07
CA PHE A 208 -10.05 -15.82 -6.38
C PHE A 208 -8.54 -15.84 -6.14
N LEU A 209 -8.04 -16.50 -5.10
CA LEU A 209 -6.60 -16.64 -4.86
C LEU A 209 -5.91 -17.44 -5.97
N ARG A 210 -6.50 -18.55 -6.40
CA ARG A 210 -5.98 -19.36 -7.51
C ARG A 210 -5.97 -18.58 -8.81
N LEU A 211 -7.07 -17.92 -9.16
CA LEU A 211 -7.12 -17.08 -10.36
C LEU A 211 -6.05 -15.97 -10.33
N GLY A 212 -5.84 -15.33 -9.18
CA GLY A 212 -4.78 -14.34 -9.02
C GLY A 212 -3.39 -14.92 -9.35
N LEU A 213 -3.07 -16.09 -8.79
CA LEU A 213 -1.81 -16.78 -9.07
C LEU A 213 -1.70 -17.23 -10.54
N ASP A 214 -2.74 -17.90 -11.06
CA ASP A 214 -2.76 -18.48 -12.41
C ASP A 214 -2.65 -17.40 -13.50
N THR A 215 -3.07 -16.16 -13.23
CA THR A 215 -3.03 -15.08 -14.22
C THR A 215 -1.65 -14.55 -14.56
N VAL A 216 -0.67 -14.73 -13.67
CA VAL A 216 0.72 -14.25 -13.86
C VAL A 216 1.77 -15.36 -13.70
N GLY A 217 1.39 -16.47 -13.06
CA GLY A 217 2.28 -17.58 -12.76
C GLY A 217 3.24 -17.31 -11.59
N LEU A 218 3.91 -18.37 -11.14
CA LEU A 218 4.89 -18.30 -10.04
C LEU A 218 6.20 -17.62 -10.44
N ASN A 219 6.58 -17.69 -11.72
CA ASN A 219 7.82 -17.11 -12.24
C ASN A 219 7.70 -15.62 -12.59
N PHE A 220 6.67 -14.95 -12.07
CA PHE A 220 6.39 -13.56 -12.39
C PHE A 220 7.43 -12.62 -11.79
N SER A 221 8.05 -11.79 -12.64
CA SER A 221 9.23 -10.98 -12.29
C SER A 221 8.97 -9.47 -12.21
N ASN A 222 7.75 -9.00 -12.49
CA ASN A 222 7.43 -7.57 -12.42
C ASN A 222 7.52 -7.07 -10.96
N LYS A 223 8.57 -6.28 -10.68
CA LYS A 223 8.90 -5.79 -9.34
C LYS A 223 7.78 -5.00 -8.66
N GLU A 224 6.97 -4.26 -9.41
CA GLU A 224 5.91 -3.42 -8.83
C GLU A 224 4.76 -4.25 -8.28
N SER A 225 4.42 -5.32 -8.98
CA SER A 225 3.26 -6.16 -8.72
C SER A 225 3.59 -7.43 -7.93
N LEU A 226 4.87 -7.83 -7.91
CA LEU A 226 5.38 -8.99 -7.17
C LEU A 226 4.95 -9.00 -5.69
N LYS A 227 4.91 -7.83 -5.05
CA LYS A 227 4.47 -7.72 -3.64
C LYS A 227 3.04 -8.21 -3.44
N THR A 228 2.15 -7.91 -4.37
CA THR A 228 0.75 -8.35 -4.32
C THR A 228 0.65 -9.84 -4.61
N LEU A 229 1.46 -10.36 -5.52
CA LEU A 229 1.54 -11.79 -5.80
C LEU A 229 2.02 -12.57 -4.56
N ILE A 230 3.06 -12.11 -3.87
CA ILE A 230 3.51 -12.71 -2.61
C ILE A 230 2.37 -12.73 -1.59
N ASP A 231 1.60 -11.64 -1.47
CA ASP A 231 0.46 -11.59 -0.57
C ASP A 231 -0.63 -12.62 -0.95
N ILE A 232 -0.91 -12.82 -2.25
CA ILE A 232 -1.81 -13.87 -2.75
C ILE A 232 -1.29 -15.27 -2.39
N ILE A 233 0.00 -15.53 -2.61
CA ILE A 233 0.61 -16.84 -2.32
C ILE A 233 0.56 -17.12 -0.80
N LEU A 234 0.84 -16.12 0.05
CA LEU A 234 0.73 -16.27 1.50
C LEU A 234 -0.71 -16.56 1.95
N GLU A 235 -1.71 -15.86 1.41
CA GLU A 235 -3.13 -16.15 1.70
C GLU A 235 -3.54 -17.56 1.22
N LEU A 236 -3.03 -18.00 0.07
CA LEU A 236 -3.33 -19.32 -0.48
C LEU A 236 -2.63 -20.44 0.30
N SER A 237 -1.41 -20.22 0.76
CA SER A 237 -0.70 -21.12 1.67
C SER A 237 -1.46 -21.27 2.99
N GLU A 238 -1.87 -20.16 3.61
CA GLU A 238 -2.72 -20.17 4.81
C GLU A 238 -4.01 -20.97 4.58
N PHE A 239 -4.66 -20.78 3.43
CA PHE A 239 -5.85 -21.54 3.05
C PHE A 239 -5.59 -23.05 3.03
N TYR A 240 -4.47 -23.47 2.42
CA TYR A 240 -4.10 -24.88 2.36
C TYR A 240 -3.65 -25.47 3.70
N ILE A 241 -3.05 -24.67 4.58
CA ILE A 241 -2.62 -25.11 5.91
C ILE A 241 -3.83 -25.33 6.82
N HIS A 242 -4.66 -24.31 7.00
CA HIS A 242 -5.68 -24.32 8.06
C HIS A 242 -7.02 -24.90 7.62
N TYR A 243 -7.42 -24.74 6.35
CA TYR A 243 -8.76 -25.11 5.90
C TYR A 243 -8.79 -26.40 5.09
N ARG A 244 -7.93 -26.54 4.08
CA ARG A 244 -7.88 -27.76 3.25
C ARG A 244 -6.99 -28.85 3.83
N LYS A 245 -6.03 -28.49 4.67
CA LYS A 245 -4.96 -29.38 5.18
C LYS A 245 -4.21 -30.10 4.04
N ASP A 246 -3.99 -29.40 2.92
CA ASP A 246 -3.27 -29.91 1.75
C ASP A 246 -1.78 -29.61 1.88
N SER A 247 -1.07 -30.54 2.51
CA SER A 247 0.36 -30.40 2.84
C SER A 247 1.24 -30.16 1.61
N LYS A 248 1.00 -30.91 0.51
CA LYS A 248 1.80 -30.80 -0.71
C LYS A 248 1.70 -29.41 -1.33
N LYS A 249 0.48 -28.88 -1.47
CA LYS A 249 0.28 -27.54 -2.06
C LYS A 249 0.76 -26.43 -1.13
N ALA A 250 0.51 -26.54 0.17
CA ALA A 250 1.00 -25.58 1.14
C ALA A 250 2.53 -25.43 1.09
N MET A 251 3.26 -26.54 1.15
CA MET A 251 4.72 -26.53 1.10
C MET A 251 5.25 -26.05 -0.26
N TYR A 252 4.65 -26.47 -1.37
CA TYR A 252 5.05 -26.01 -2.70
C TYR A 252 5.00 -24.47 -2.82
N LEU A 253 3.90 -23.87 -2.35
CA LEU A 253 3.71 -22.42 -2.37
C LEU A 253 4.67 -21.70 -1.40
N LEU A 254 4.83 -22.20 -0.18
CA LEU A 254 5.77 -21.61 0.78
C LEU A 254 7.21 -21.65 0.27
N LYS A 255 7.64 -22.76 -0.34
CA LYS A 255 8.97 -22.90 -0.93
C LYS A 255 9.19 -21.95 -2.11
N SER A 256 8.17 -21.73 -2.94
CA SER A 256 8.26 -20.79 -4.07
C SER A 256 8.53 -19.33 -3.64
N LEU A 257 8.30 -18.99 -2.37
CA LEU A 257 8.57 -17.66 -1.85
C LEU A 257 9.96 -17.48 -1.22
N GLU A 258 10.72 -18.56 -1.00
CA GLU A 258 11.99 -18.53 -0.25
C GLU A 258 12.98 -17.52 -0.85
N ASP A 259 13.13 -17.51 -2.17
CA ASP A 259 14.03 -16.59 -2.89
C ASP A 259 13.51 -15.14 -2.98
N HIS A 260 12.23 -14.92 -2.69
CA HIS A 260 11.58 -13.61 -2.80
C HIS A 260 11.40 -12.92 -1.45
N ILE A 261 11.56 -13.64 -0.35
CA ILE A 261 11.42 -13.13 1.02
C ILE A 261 12.80 -12.69 1.52
N SER A 262 13.19 -11.46 1.12
CA SER A 262 14.44 -10.85 1.58
C SER A 262 14.17 -9.74 2.61
N PRO A 263 14.76 -9.77 3.81
CA PRO A 263 14.51 -8.78 4.89
C PRO A 263 15.20 -7.42 4.66
N LYS A 264 15.28 -6.94 3.42
CA LYS A 264 15.93 -5.66 3.06
C LYS A 264 15.07 -4.43 3.31
N THR A 265 13.74 -4.60 3.32
CA THR A 265 12.79 -3.49 3.53
C THR A 265 11.79 -3.86 4.61
N ILE A 266 11.25 -2.88 5.34
CA ILE A 266 10.18 -3.10 6.33
C ILE A 266 9.03 -3.94 5.76
N SER A 267 8.60 -3.64 4.53
CA SER A 267 7.50 -4.37 3.89
C SER A 267 7.86 -5.83 3.62
N SER A 268 9.12 -6.11 3.30
CA SER A 268 9.60 -7.46 3.12
C SER A 268 9.80 -8.19 4.45
N ILE A 269 10.25 -7.49 5.51
CA ILE A 269 10.34 -8.04 6.87
C ILE A 269 8.95 -8.47 7.37
N ARG A 270 7.91 -7.64 7.18
CA ARG A 270 6.53 -8.02 7.53
C ARG A 270 6.03 -9.28 6.79
N ARG A 271 6.40 -9.44 5.52
CA ARG A 271 6.09 -10.66 4.76
C ARG A 271 6.91 -11.86 5.24
N ALA A 272 8.17 -11.66 5.59
CA ALA A 272 9.04 -12.69 6.16
C ALA A 272 8.53 -13.19 7.52
N ILE A 273 8.05 -12.28 8.37
CA ILE A 273 7.35 -12.63 9.62
C ILE A 273 6.15 -13.51 9.32
N ARG A 274 5.27 -13.10 8.40
CA ARG A 274 4.07 -13.87 8.03
C ARG A 274 4.42 -15.24 7.45
N TRP A 275 5.41 -15.32 6.57
CA TRP A 275 5.87 -16.58 5.99
C TRP A 275 6.45 -17.54 7.03
N ASN A 276 7.27 -17.04 7.96
CA ASN A 276 7.78 -17.85 9.07
C ASN A 276 6.66 -18.34 9.99
N LEU A 277 5.64 -17.52 10.26
CA LEU A 277 4.47 -17.98 11.02
C LEU A 277 3.73 -19.09 10.29
N LEU A 278 3.50 -18.96 8.98
CA LEU A 278 2.87 -20.01 8.18
C LEU A 278 3.70 -21.29 8.10
N LEU A 279 5.04 -21.20 8.03
CA LEU A 279 5.91 -22.37 8.11
C LEU A 279 5.84 -23.03 9.50
N SER A 280 5.79 -22.23 10.55
CA SER A 280 5.60 -22.73 11.92
C SER A 280 4.29 -23.51 12.06
N ASP A 281 3.19 -22.95 11.53
CA ASP A 281 1.86 -23.58 11.50
C ASP A 281 1.84 -24.84 10.62
N TYR A 282 2.47 -24.79 9.45
CA TYR A 282 2.61 -25.95 8.57
C TYR A 282 3.30 -27.12 9.28
N TYR A 283 4.45 -26.86 9.91
CA TYR A 283 5.18 -27.91 10.63
C TYR A 283 4.44 -28.39 11.86
N ASN A 284 3.70 -27.52 12.55
CA ASN A 284 2.92 -27.91 13.72
C ASN A 284 1.70 -28.76 13.37
N PHE A 285 0.91 -28.33 12.37
CA PHE A 285 -0.40 -28.90 12.09
C PHE A 285 -0.41 -30.01 11.04
N LEU A 286 0.50 -29.97 10.07
CA LEU A 286 0.48 -30.91 8.93
C LEU A 286 1.62 -31.92 8.96
N VAL A 287 2.80 -31.53 9.42
CA VAL A 287 3.98 -32.44 9.51
C VAL A 287 4.16 -33.01 10.90
N ILE A 288 3.69 -32.31 11.94
CA ILE A 288 3.86 -32.66 13.35
C ILE A 288 5.36 -32.67 13.73
N ASP A 289 6.12 -31.70 13.22
CA ASP A 289 7.54 -31.46 13.54
C ASP A 289 7.67 -30.26 14.48
N LYS A 290 7.74 -30.54 15.79
CA LYS A 290 7.81 -29.52 16.84
C LYS A 290 9.09 -28.70 16.77
N GLU A 291 10.20 -29.29 16.36
CA GLU A 291 11.49 -28.60 16.34
C GLU A 291 11.53 -27.58 15.20
N LYS A 292 11.10 -27.96 13.99
CA LYS A 292 10.98 -27.01 12.87
C LYS A 292 9.92 -25.95 13.12
N SER A 293 8.80 -26.32 13.75
CA SER A 293 7.78 -25.35 14.13
C SER A 293 8.33 -24.27 15.08
N LYS A 294 9.06 -24.68 16.13
CA LYS A 294 9.72 -23.75 17.07
C LYS A 294 10.79 -22.90 16.38
N PHE A 295 11.56 -23.49 15.46
CA PHE A 295 12.59 -22.76 14.71
C PHE A 295 12.00 -21.57 13.96
N HIS A 296 10.99 -21.80 13.11
CA HIS A 296 10.37 -20.72 12.32
C HIS A 296 9.65 -19.69 13.21
N TYR A 297 9.05 -20.14 14.31
CA TYR A 297 8.47 -19.22 15.28
C TYR A 297 9.52 -18.29 15.92
N LYS A 298 10.71 -18.80 16.26
CA LYS A 298 11.83 -18.00 16.76
C LYS A 298 12.33 -17.01 15.72
N GLU A 299 12.46 -17.43 14.45
CA GLU A 299 12.86 -16.52 13.36
C GLU A 299 11.85 -15.38 13.17
N SER A 300 10.55 -15.67 13.24
CA SER A 300 9.51 -14.64 13.24
C SER A 300 9.68 -13.65 14.39
N ARG A 301 9.97 -14.12 15.61
CA ARG A 301 10.23 -13.25 16.77
C ARG A 301 11.46 -12.36 16.59
N LYS A 302 12.56 -12.88 16.05
CA LYS A 302 13.77 -12.08 15.76
C LYS A 302 13.46 -10.92 14.81
N LEU A 303 12.71 -11.19 13.75
CA LEU A 303 12.29 -10.17 12.79
C LEU A 303 11.34 -9.14 13.40
N LYS A 304 10.46 -9.54 14.32
CA LYS A 304 9.62 -8.60 15.08
C LYS A 304 10.44 -7.67 15.96
N ILE A 305 11.43 -8.21 16.68
CA ILE A 305 12.36 -7.43 17.50
C ILE A 305 13.12 -6.43 16.62
N GLN A 306 13.57 -6.85 15.43
CA GLN A 306 14.23 -5.95 14.47
C GLN A 306 13.33 -4.78 14.05
N LEU A 307 12.02 -4.99 13.86
CA LEU A 307 11.07 -3.90 13.59
C LEU A 307 10.91 -2.98 14.80
N GLN A 308 10.83 -3.54 16.02
CA GLN A 308 10.71 -2.75 17.24
C GLN A 308 11.94 -1.88 17.48
N THR A 309 13.15 -2.37 17.18
CA THR A 309 14.39 -1.58 17.32
C THR A 309 14.44 -0.34 16.43
N ILE A 310 13.66 -0.31 15.34
CA ILE A 310 13.54 0.86 14.44
C ILE A 310 12.24 1.64 14.68
N GLY A 311 11.61 1.48 15.85
CA GLY A 311 10.43 2.24 16.26
C GLY A 311 9.10 1.75 15.70
N ILE A 312 9.05 0.54 15.12
CA ILE A 312 7.82 -0.03 14.56
C ILE A 312 7.22 -1.02 15.55
N SER A 313 6.14 -0.62 16.23
CA SER A 313 5.32 -1.52 17.05
C SER A 313 4.25 -2.24 16.21
N GLU A 314 3.94 -3.48 16.59
CA GLU A 314 2.75 -4.23 16.11
C GLU A 314 1.50 -3.80 16.86
#